data_AF-A0A853BNW5-F1
#
_entry.id   AF-A0A853BNW5-F1
#
_cell.length_a   1.000
_cell.length_b   1.000
_cell.length_c   1.000
_cell.angle_alpha   90.00
_cell.angle_beta   90.00
_cell.angle_gamma   90.00
#
_symmetry.space_group_name_H-M   'P 1'
#
loop_
_entity.id
_entity.type
_entity.pdbx_description
1 polymer ?
#
loop_
_entity_poly.entity_id
_entity_poly.type
_entity_poly.pdbx_seq_one_letter_code
_entity_poly.pdbx_strand_id
1 'polypeptide(L)'
;MHSRYRKPLVRRFTVRRMRLLTERIEQVTAEHLDAMAQAGPPADLVTAFAKPIPSVMICELLGVPYADRGSFQRQVDVFHSGEVGDEELIAAYTGVQTYLAGLVAAKRANPTDDILSELTEGDLTDEELKGVALTLLAAGFDTTANTLALGTFALLRNPEQLAALRADPDLADGAVEELLRYLSVAKTSLRVALVDAEVGGQTIEAGATVVLSVNTANRDPERFTDPNALDVRRSGGGHLAFGHGIHQCLGQQLARVEMRVALPALFARFPTLRLAVPPEEVPLRPETADLYGVRCLPVTWDA
;
A
#
# COMPACT_ATOMS: atom_id res chain seq x y z
N MET A 1 -5.81 -0.35 -25.09
CA MET A 1 -5.60 -1.39 -24.06
C MET A 1 -5.81 -0.83 -22.64
N HIS A 2 -5.01 0.13 -22.14
CA HIS A 2 -5.12 0.68 -20.78
C HIS A 2 -6.55 1.12 -20.36
N SER A 3 -7.20 1.98 -21.15
CA SER A 3 -8.53 2.50 -20.81
C SER A 3 -9.62 1.43 -20.74
N ARG A 4 -9.46 0.31 -21.46
CA ARG A 4 -10.43 -0.80 -21.47
C ARG A 4 -10.49 -1.48 -20.09
N TYR A 5 -9.33 -1.76 -19.49
CA TYR A 5 -9.26 -2.34 -18.15
C TYR A 5 -9.55 -1.33 -17.04
N ARG A 6 -9.07 -0.09 -17.18
CA ARG A 6 -9.16 0.90 -16.10
C ARG A 6 -10.56 1.50 -15.93
N LYS A 7 -11.26 1.76 -17.03
CA LYS A 7 -12.58 2.45 -17.00
C LYS A 7 -13.63 1.76 -16.11
N PRO A 8 -13.82 0.42 -16.15
CA PRO A 8 -14.78 -0.23 -15.25
C PRO A 8 -14.34 -0.10 -13.78
N LEU A 9 -13.05 -0.22 -13.50
CA LEU A 9 -12.50 -0.17 -12.14
C LEU A 9 -12.64 1.21 -11.45
N VAL A 10 -12.48 2.31 -12.19
CA VAL A 10 -12.51 3.68 -11.63
C VAL A 10 -13.75 3.94 -10.79
N ARG A 11 -14.90 3.37 -11.17
CA ARG A 11 -16.14 3.57 -10.42
C ARG A 11 -16.06 3.00 -9.01
N ARG A 12 -15.38 1.86 -8.80
CA ARG A 12 -15.26 1.21 -7.49
C ARG A 12 -14.35 1.99 -6.53
N PHE A 13 -13.30 2.65 -7.05
CA PHE A 13 -12.30 3.38 -6.25
C PHE A 13 -12.60 4.89 -6.08
N THR A 14 -13.86 5.29 -6.14
CA THR A 14 -14.24 6.70 -5.89
C THR A 14 -14.14 7.04 -4.41
N VAL A 15 -13.91 8.33 -4.10
CA VAL A 15 -13.85 8.84 -2.71
C VAL A 15 -15.08 8.41 -1.90
N ARG A 16 -16.27 8.53 -2.49
CA ARG A 16 -17.53 8.15 -1.84
C ARG A 16 -17.54 6.67 -1.46
N ARG A 17 -17.16 5.77 -2.39
CA ARG A 17 -17.16 4.32 -2.11
C ARG A 17 -16.09 3.93 -1.11
N MET A 18 -14.90 4.51 -1.20
CA MET A 18 -13.83 4.22 -0.24
C MET A 18 -14.19 4.71 1.18
N ARG A 19 -14.93 5.82 1.31
CA ARG A 19 -15.45 6.26 2.61
C ARG A 19 -16.46 5.28 3.22
N LEU A 20 -17.18 4.49 2.42
CA LEU A 20 -18.10 3.47 2.94
C LEU A 20 -17.35 2.28 3.55
N LEU A 21 -16.05 2.14 3.28
CA LEU A 21 -15.20 1.11 3.88
C LEU A 21 -14.59 1.54 5.22
N THR A 22 -14.76 2.81 5.63
CA THR A 22 -14.13 3.35 6.84
C THR A 22 -14.49 2.52 8.08
N GLU A 23 -15.79 2.25 8.30
CA GLU A 23 -16.25 1.44 9.45
C GLU A 23 -15.64 0.03 9.44
N ARG A 24 -15.52 -0.56 8.24
CA ARG A 24 -14.94 -1.90 8.10
C ARG A 24 -13.42 -1.89 8.35
N ILE A 25 -12.72 -0.86 7.89
CA ILE A 25 -11.28 -0.66 8.16
C ILE A 25 -11.06 -0.42 9.66
N GLU A 26 -11.92 0.36 10.32
CA GLU A 26 -11.88 0.60 11.77
C GLU A 26 -12.04 -0.71 12.54
N GLN A 27 -13.01 -1.54 12.14
CA GLN A 27 -13.23 -2.86 12.73
C GLN A 27 -11.98 -3.75 12.59
N VAL A 28 -11.45 -3.92 11.37
CA VAL A 28 -10.27 -4.76 11.11
C VAL A 28 -9.05 -4.23 11.86
N THR A 29 -8.88 -2.90 11.89
CA THR A 29 -7.82 -2.25 12.65
C THR A 29 -7.94 -2.56 14.15
N ALA A 30 -9.14 -2.42 14.73
CA ALA A 30 -9.38 -2.71 16.14
C ALA A 30 -9.13 -4.19 16.48
N GLU A 31 -9.61 -5.12 15.64
CA GLU A 31 -9.40 -6.56 15.80
C GLU A 31 -7.90 -6.91 15.88
N HIS A 32 -7.08 -6.33 14.99
CA HIS A 32 -5.63 -6.57 14.99
C HIS A 32 -4.91 -5.88 16.15
N LEU A 33 -5.34 -4.67 16.55
CA LEU A 33 -4.80 -3.99 17.72
C LEU A 33 -5.11 -4.76 19.01
N ASP A 34 -6.31 -5.32 19.16
CA ASP A 34 -6.69 -6.14 20.32
C ASP A 34 -5.94 -7.47 20.35
N ALA A 35 -5.78 -8.13 19.20
CA ALA A 35 -4.94 -9.32 19.11
C ALA A 35 -3.49 -9.03 19.50
N MET A 36 -2.93 -7.90 19.06
CA MET A 36 -1.58 -7.47 19.43
C MET A 36 -1.48 -7.16 20.93
N ALA A 37 -2.48 -6.50 21.52
CA ALA A 37 -2.51 -6.23 22.96
C ALA A 37 -2.61 -7.51 23.81
N GLN A 38 -3.39 -8.50 23.36
CA GLN A 38 -3.53 -9.80 24.03
C GLN A 38 -2.26 -10.64 23.96
N ALA A 39 -1.52 -10.59 22.84
CA ALA A 39 -0.24 -11.27 22.69
C ALA A 39 0.86 -10.64 23.57
N GLY A 40 0.77 -9.34 23.85
CA GLY A 40 1.70 -8.59 24.66
C GLY A 40 2.98 -8.16 23.91
N PRO A 41 3.74 -7.21 24.48
CA PRO A 41 5.02 -6.78 23.89
C PRO A 41 6.17 -7.76 24.19
N PRO A 42 7.20 -7.84 23.32
CA PRO A 42 7.34 -7.12 22.05
C PRO A 42 6.55 -7.79 20.92
N ALA A 43 6.23 -7.00 19.89
CA ALA A 43 5.58 -7.49 18.66
C ALA A 43 6.32 -7.01 17.42
N ASP A 44 6.22 -7.78 16.33
CA ASP A 44 6.53 -7.27 14.99
C ASP A 44 5.30 -6.58 14.41
N LEU A 45 5.37 -5.25 14.28
CA LEU A 45 4.26 -4.46 13.76
C LEU A 45 3.91 -4.82 12.30
N VAL A 46 4.88 -5.29 11.50
CA VAL A 46 4.65 -5.64 10.10
C VAL A 46 3.63 -6.77 10.00
N THR A 47 3.87 -7.87 10.72
CA THR A 47 3.01 -9.04 10.70
C THR A 47 1.76 -8.89 11.57
N ALA A 48 1.84 -8.20 12.71
CA ALA A 48 0.71 -8.06 13.63
C ALA A 48 -0.33 -7.01 13.16
N PHE A 49 0.08 -6.01 12.39
CA PHE A 49 -0.75 -4.83 12.11
C PHE A 49 -0.69 -4.34 10.66
N ALA A 50 0.51 -4.09 10.12
CA ALA A 50 0.65 -3.38 8.85
C ALA A 50 0.25 -4.23 7.63
N LYS A 51 0.56 -5.52 7.61
CA LYS A 51 0.16 -6.45 6.53
C LYS A 51 -1.30 -6.89 6.60
N PRO A 52 -1.84 -7.28 7.78
CA PRO A 52 -3.20 -7.84 7.82
C PRO A 52 -4.29 -6.86 7.37
N ILE A 53 -4.20 -5.57 7.71
CA ILE A 53 -5.22 -4.56 7.37
C ILE A 53 -5.46 -4.47 5.84
N PRO A 54 -4.46 -4.11 5.00
CA PRO A 54 -4.67 -4.02 3.56
C PRO A 54 -4.97 -5.38 2.92
N SER A 55 -4.49 -6.48 3.49
CA SER A 55 -4.83 -7.84 3.04
C SER A 55 -6.33 -8.10 3.08
N VAL A 56 -6.95 -7.83 4.23
CA VAL A 56 -8.39 -8.06 4.42
C VAL A 56 -9.17 -7.16 3.46
N MET A 57 -8.77 -5.90 3.30
CA MET A 57 -9.44 -4.94 2.42
C MET A 57 -9.38 -5.34 0.94
N ILE A 58 -8.21 -5.70 0.43
CA ILE A 58 -8.10 -6.09 -0.98
C ILE A 58 -8.78 -7.42 -1.26
N CYS A 59 -8.74 -8.37 -0.31
CA CYS A 59 -9.48 -9.62 -0.40
C CYS A 59 -10.99 -9.39 -0.45
N GLU A 60 -11.52 -8.50 0.39
CA GLU A 60 -12.94 -8.11 0.38
C GLU A 60 -13.33 -7.46 -0.95
N LEU A 61 -12.54 -6.52 -1.44
CA LEU A 61 -12.81 -5.83 -2.70
C LEU A 61 -12.77 -6.76 -3.91
N LEU A 62 -11.88 -7.75 -3.92
CA LEU A 62 -11.80 -8.78 -4.96
C LEU A 62 -12.86 -9.88 -4.81
N GLY A 63 -13.59 -9.91 -3.69
CA GLY A 63 -14.60 -10.93 -3.44
C GLY A 63 -14.03 -12.28 -3.00
N VAL A 64 -12.82 -12.31 -2.44
CA VAL A 64 -12.20 -13.51 -1.86
C VAL A 64 -13.03 -13.96 -0.64
N PRO A 65 -13.57 -15.20 -0.63
CA PRO A 65 -14.31 -15.75 0.49
C PRO A 65 -13.51 -15.68 1.80
N TYR A 66 -14.20 -15.37 2.90
CA TYR A 66 -13.55 -15.21 4.22
C TYR A 66 -12.71 -16.43 4.63
N ALA A 67 -13.22 -17.64 4.38
CA ALA A 67 -12.55 -18.90 4.71
C ALA A 67 -11.20 -19.09 4.00
N ASP A 68 -11.01 -18.47 2.84
CA ASP A 68 -9.83 -18.66 2.00
C ASP A 68 -8.76 -17.60 2.24
N ARG A 69 -9.08 -16.51 2.96
CA ARG A 69 -8.16 -15.36 3.10
C ARG A 69 -6.84 -15.75 3.73
N GLY A 70 -6.84 -16.62 4.74
CA GLY A 70 -5.62 -17.02 5.43
C GLY A 70 -4.65 -17.82 4.55
N SER A 71 -5.15 -18.75 3.73
CA SER A 71 -4.30 -19.52 2.80
C SER A 71 -3.84 -18.66 1.63
N PHE A 72 -4.74 -17.85 1.09
CA PHE A 72 -4.44 -16.92 0.00
C PHE A 72 -3.41 -15.87 0.43
N GLN A 73 -3.58 -15.27 1.61
CA GLN A 73 -2.66 -14.29 2.15
C GLN A 73 -1.25 -14.85 2.33
N ARG A 74 -1.09 -16.09 2.80
CA ARG A 74 0.23 -16.73 2.89
C ARG A 74 0.91 -16.85 1.53
N GLN A 75 0.18 -17.22 0.48
CA GLN A 75 0.73 -17.32 -0.87
C GLN A 75 1.11 -15.94 -1.43
N VAL A 76 0.29 -14.93 -1.15
CA VAL A 76 0.57 -13.53 -1.51
C VAL A 76 1.78 -13.00 -0.77
N ASP A 77 1.93 -13.31 0.51
CA ASP A 77 3.09 -12.92 1.32
C ASP A 77 4.39 -13.52 0.78
N VAL A 78 4.40 -14.81 0.43
CA VAL A 78 5.58 -15.47 -0.17
C VAL A 78 5.89 -14.83 -1.53
N PHE A 79 4.87 -14.63 -2.37
CA PHE A 79 5.02 -14.01 -3.69
C PHE A 79 5.61 -12.59 -3.62
N HIS A 80 5.28 -11.81 -2.59
CA HIS A 80 5.80 -10.46 -2.39
C HIS A 80 7.02 -10.37 -1.48
N SER A 81 7.48 -11.48 -0.89
CA SER A 81 8.59 -11.44 0.08
C SER A 81 9.91 -11.02 -0.57
N GLY A 82 10.18 -11.49 -1.80
CA GLY A 82 11.45 -11.29 -2.50
C GLY A 82 12.65 -11.95 -1.82
N GLU A 83 12.40 -12.87 -0.88
CA GLU A 83 13.42 -13.47 0.00
C GLU A 83 13.49 -14.99 -0.12
N VAL A 84 12.58 -15.58 -0.89
CA VAL A 84 12.53 -17.02 -1.16
C VAL A 84 13.29 -17.35 -2.45
N GLY A 85 13.75 -18.59 -2.57
CA GLY A 85 14.39 -19.05 -3.81
C GLY A 85 13.41 -19.08 -4.99
N ASP A 86 13.94 -19.07 -6.21
CA ASP A 86 13.14 -19.02 -7.44
C ASP A 86 12.04 -20.10 -7.49
N GLU A 87 12.34 -21.32 -7.04
CA GLU A 87 11.38 -22.43 -7.00
C GLU A 87 10.17 -22.13 -6.11
N GLU A 88 10.41 -21.59 -4.91
CA GLU A 88 9.36 -21.26 -3.95
C GLU A 88 8.55 -20.04 -4.42
N LEU A 89 9.20 -19.07 -5.06
CA LEU A 89 8.53 -17.93 -5.69
C LEU A 89 7.60 -18.38 -6.82
N ILE A 90 8.08 -19.27 -7.70
CA ILE A 90 7.29 -19.83 -8.81
C ILE A 90 6.11 -20.65 -8.26
N ALA A 91 6.32 -21.46 -7.21
CA ALA A 91 5.27 -22.23 -6.58
C ALA A 91 4.18 -21.33 -5.96
N ALA A 92 4.58 -20.27 -5.25
CA ALA A 92 3.65 -19.30 -4.67
C ALA A 92 2.86 -18.56 -5.77
N TYR A 93 3.55 -18.08 -6.82
CA TYR A 93 2.92 -17.44 -7.97
C TYR A 93 1.90 -18.36 -8.66
N THR A 94 2.27 -19.63 -8.88
CA THR A 94 1.39 -20.64 -9.49
C THR A 94 0.18 -20.92 -8.59
N GLY A 95 0.38 -20.97 -7.27
CA GLY A 95 -0.70 -21.10 -6.29
C GLY A 95 -1.70 -19.94 -6.36
N VAL A 96 -1.20 -18.69 -6.36
CA VAL A 96 -2.03 -17.49 -6.50
C VAL A 96 -2.80 -17.51 -7.82
N GLN A 97 -2.13 -17.82 -8.94
CA GLN A 97 -2.76 -17.91 -10.26
C GLN A 97 -3.87 -18.98 -10.32
N THR A 98 -3.63 -20.14 -9.72
CA THR A 98 -4.60 -21.24 -9.65
C THR A 98 -5.82 -20.83 -8.83
N TYR A 99 -5.59 -20.20 -7.69
CA TYR A 99 -6.67 -19.68 -6.84
C TYR A 99 -7.50 -18.63 -7.58
N LEU A 100 -6.85 -17.64 -8.21
CA LEU A 100 -7.53 -16.59 -8.97
C LEU A 100 -8.35 -17.16 -10.14
N ALA A 101 -7.87 -18.22 -10.80
CA ALA A 101 -8.65 -18.90 -11.84
C ALA A 101 -9.95 -19.51 -11.28
N GLY A 102 -9.85 -20.20 -10.13
CA GLY A 102 -11.02 -20.75 -9.44
C GLY A 102 -11.98 -19.65 -8.99
N LEU A 103 -11.45 -18.54 -8.47
CA LEU A 103 -12.25 -17.39 -8.05
C LEU A 103 -13.00 -16.77 -9.23
N VAL A 104 -12.33 -16.54 -10.37
CA VAL A 104 -12.98 -16.00 -11.58
C VAL A 104 -14.11 -16.91 -12.06
N ALA A 105 -13.87 -18.23 -12.13
CA ALA A 105 -14.90 -19.20 -12.49
C ALA A 105 -16.10 -19.16 -11.53
N ALA A 106 -15.84 -19.07 -10.22
CA ALA A 106 -16.88 -18.95 -9.21
C ALA A 106 -17.68 -17.65 -9.35
N LYS A 107 -17.03 -16.51 -9.61
CA LYS A 107 -17.67 -15.20 -9.80
C LYS A 107 -18.47 -15.10 -11.09
N ARG A 108 -18.09 -15.84 -12.15
CA ARG A 108 -18.92 -15.99 -13.35
C ARG A 108 -20.17 -16.81 -13.10
N ALA A 109 -20.03 -17.93 -12.38
CA ALA A 109 -21.15 -18.81 -12.10
C ALA A 109 -22.15 -18.20 -11.11
N ASN A 110 -21.64 -17.52 -10.07
CA ASN A 110 -22.42 -16.93 -9.00
C ASN A 110 -21.86 -15.54 -8.63
N PRO A 111 -22.29 -14.47 -9.34
CA PRO A 111 -21.84 -13.12 -9.05
C PRO A 111 -22.26 -12.64 -7.64
N THR A 112 -21.38 -11.87 -7.00
CA THR A 112 -21.61 -11.19 -5.71
C THR A 112 -21.28 -9.70 -5.81
N ASP A 113 -21.47 -8.91 -4.74
CA ASP A 113 -21.14 -7.48 -4.78
C ASP A 113 -19.64 -7.22 -4.53
N ASP A 114 -18.82 -7.49 -5.54
CA ASP A 114 -17.37 -7.25 -5.54
C ASP A 114 -16.84 -6.84 -6.92
N ILE A 115 -15.57 -6.44 -6.97
CA ILE A 115 -14.94 -5.96 -8.20
C ILE A 115 -14.88 -7.05 -9.26
N LEU A 116 -14.56 -8.29 -8.90
CA LEU A 116 -14.40 -9.35 -9.89
C LEU A 116 -15.74 -9.72 -10.52
N SER A 117 -16.80 -9.81 -9.73
CA SER A 117 -18.15 -10.00 -10.24
C SER A 117 -18.62 -8.87 -11.16
N GLU A 118 -18.36 -7.60 -10.84
CA GLU A 118 -18.71 -6.50 -11.77
C GLU A 118 -17.91 -6.59 -13.08
N LEU A 119 -16.65 -7.02 -13.02
CA LEU A 119 -15.83 -7.17 -14.22
C LEU A 119 -16.25 -8.36 -15.09
N THR A 120 -16.90 -9.39 -14.53
CA THR A 120 -17.37 -10.55 -15.32
C THR A 120 -18.53 -10.21 -16.25
N GLU A 121 -19.26 -9.12 -15.97
CA GLU A 121 -20.33 -8.57 -16.83
C GLU A 121 -19.78 -7.89 -18.10
N GLY A 122 -18.48 -7.57 -18.13
CA GLY A 122 -17.81 -6.90 -19.24
C GLY A 122 -17.33 -7.85 -20.35
N ASP A 123 -16.51 -7.30 -21.25
CA ASP A 123 -15.89 -8.02 -22.37
C ASP A 123 -14.54 -8.68 -22.02
N LEU A 124 -14.21 -8.77 -20.72
CA LEU A 124 -12.94 -9.32 -20.27
C LEU A 124 -12.95 -10.85 -20.32
N THR A 125 -11.86 -11.42 -20.86
CA THR A 125 -11.63 -12.86 -20.81
C THR A 125 -11.22 -13.31 -19.41
N ASP A 126 -11.28 -14.62 -19.12
CA ASP A 126 -10.91 -15.15 -17.81
C ASP A 126 -9.44 -14.89 -17.47
N GLU A 127 -8.55 -14.98 -18.46
CA GLU A 127 -7.14 -14.63 -18.30
C GLU A 127 -6.93 -13.13 -18.03
N GLU A 128 -7.73 -12.27 -18.67
CA GLU A 128 -7.70 -10.83 -18.40
C GLU A 128 -8.21 -10.50 -16.99
N LEU A 129 -9.28 -11.17 -16.54
CA LEU A 129 -9.81 -11.02 -15.19
C LEU A 129 -8.80 -11.48 -14.13
N LYS A 130 -8.15 -12.62 -14.34
CA LYS A 130 -7.05 -13.08 -13.48
C LYS A 130 -5.91 -12.07 -13.42
N GLY A 131 -5.49 -11.53 -14.57
CA GLY A 131 -4.44 -10.52 -14.64
C GLY A 131 -4.80 -9.23 -13.89
N VAL A 132 -6.05 -8.76 -14.01
CA VAL A 132 -6.56 -7.61 -13.25
C VAL A 132 -6.61 -7.92 -11.76
N ALA A 133 -7.09 -9.10 -11.36
CA ALA A 133 -7.16 -9.52 -9.96
C ALA A 133 -5.78 -9.55 -9.31
N LEU A 134 -4.80 -10.17 -9.98
CA LEU A 134 -3.41 -10.20 -9.52
C LEU A 134 -2.82 -8.79 -9.40
N THR A 135 -3.06 -7.92 -10.38
CA THR A 135 -2.56 -6.54 -10.36
C THR A 135 -3.13 -5.76 -9.18
N LEU A 136 -4.43 -5.86 -8.92
CA LEU A 136 -5.09 -5.19 -7.80
C LEU A 136 -4.61 -5.74 -6.45
N LEU A 137 -4.45 -7.05 -6.35
CA LEU A 137 -3.92 -7.73 -5.17
C LEU A 137 -2.51 -7.24 -4.84
N ALA A 138 -1.60 -7.30 -5.81
CA ALA A 138 -0.22 -6.88 -5.63
C ALA A 138 -0.10 -5.40 -5.29
N ALA A 139 -0.84 -4.54 -6.02
CA ALA A 139 -0.80 -3.10 -5.81
C ALA A 139 -1.44 -2.67 -4.48
N GLY A 140 -2.52 -3.33 -4.06
CA GLY A 140 -3.28 -2.96 -2.85
C GLY A 140 -2.70 -3.52 -1.55
N PHE A 141 -1.90 -4.59 -1.63
CA PHE A 141 -1.34 -5.26 -0.44
C PHE A 141 -0.02 -4.61 0.00
N ASP A 142 1.03 -4.74 -0.81
CA ASP A 142 2.40 -4.48 -0.36
C ASP A 142 2.67 -2.98 -0.18
N THR A 143 2.02 -2.13 -0.99
CA THR A 143 2.22 -0.67 -0.93
C THR A 143 1.68 -0.07 0.36
N THR A 144 0.43 -0.37 0.75
CA THR A 144 -0.15 0.11 2.01
C THR A 144 0.59 -0.48 3.20
N ALA A 145 0.90 -1.78 3.19
CA ALA A 145 1.58 -2.42 4.31
C ALA A 145 2.94 -1.76 4.60
N ASN A 146 3.75 -1.53 3.56
CA ASN A 146 5.02 -0.82 3.73
C ASN A 146 4.83 0.63 4.16
N THR A 147 3.79 1.31 3.67
CA THR A 147 3.52 2.70 4.06
C THR A 147 3.09 2.80 5.54
N LEU A 148 2.29 1.86 6.04
CA LEU A 148 1.90 1.79 7.46
C LEU A 148 3.11 1.50 8.36
N ALA A 149 3.91 0.50 8.00
CA ALA A 149 5.09 0.11 8.77
C ALA A 149 6.15 1.23 8.77
N LEU A 150 6.53 1.74 7.60
CA LEU A 150 7.50 2.84 7.49
C LEU A 150 6.97 4.14 8.08
N GLY A 151 5.67 4.42 7.96
CA GLY A 151 5.05 5.59 8.56
C GLY A 151 5.13 5.54 10.07
N THR A 152 4.87 4.38 10.66
CA THR A 152 5.05 4.17 12.10
C THR A 152 6.51 4.34 12.49
N PHE A 153 7.44 3.70 11.77
CA PHE A 153 8.87 3.84 12.02
C PHE A 153 9.34 5.30 11.94
N ALA A 154 8.90 6.04 10.92
CA ALA A 154 9.23 7.45 10.73
C ALA A 154 8.69 8.32 11.88
N LEU A 155 7.45 8.11 12.32
CA LEU A 155 6.87 8.83 13.45
C LEU A 155 7.57 8.51 14.77
N LEU A 156 7.93 7.24 15.01
CA LEU A 156 8.69 6.84 16.20
C LEU A 156 10.11 7.44 16.23
N ARG A 157 10.70 7.72 15.06
CA ARG A 157 11.98 8.43 14.94
C ARG A 157 11.88 9.96 15.04
N ASN A 158 10.67 10.52 14.99
CA ASN A 158 10.40 11.96 15.07
C ASN A 158 9.32 12.20 16.14
N PRO A 159 9.67 12.03 17.45
CA PRO A 159 8.70 12.03 18.54
C PRO A 159 7.91 13.34 18.65
N GLU A 160 8.47 14.48 18.23
CA GLU A 160 7.80 15.77 18.18
C GLU A 160 6.68 15.81 17.12
N GLN A 161 6.87 15.14 15.99
CA GLN A 161 5.86 14.98 14.94
C GLN A 161 4.76 14.02 15.39
N LEU A 162 5.12 12.94 16.08
CA LEU A 162 4.16 12.01 16.67
C LEU A 162 3.35 12.69 17.80
N ALA A 163 3.99 13.48 18.65
CA ALA A 163 3.32 14.24 19.70
C ALA A 163 2.33 15.26 19.13
N ALA A 164 2.70 15.92 18.02
CA ALA A 164 1.81 16.81 17.28
C ALA A 164 0.54 16.09 16.80
N LEU A 165 0.72 14.96 16.12
CA LEU A 165 -0.39 14.17 15.59
C LEU A 165 -1.31 13.64 16.69
N ARG A 166 -0.76 13.31 17.87
CA ARG A 166 -1.55 12.88 19.04
C ARG A 166 -2.34 14.03 19.68
N ALA A 167 -1.76 15.23 19.70
CA ALA A 167 -2.38 16.39 20.32
C ALA A 167 -3.52 16.97 19.47
N ASP A 168 -3.48 16.78 18.16
CA ASP A 168 -4.44 17.36 17.23
C ASP A 168 -4.88 16.34 16.16
N PRO A 169 -6.05 15.69 16.34
CA PRO A 169 -6.62 14.75 15.37
C PRO A 169 -6.88 15.36 13.99
N ASP A 170 -7.07 16.68 13.89
CA ASP A 170 -7.33 17.35 12.60
C ASP A 170 -6.09 17.33 11.68
N LEU A 171 -4.91 17.02 12.23
CA LEU A 171 -3.68 16.82 11.46
C LEU A 171 -3.63 15.48 10.72
N ALA A 172 -4.52 14.52 11.00
CA ALA A 172 -4.42 13.16 10.44
C ALA A 172 -4.41 13.13 8.91
N ASP A 173 -5.29 13.91 8.25
CA ASP A 173 -5.35 13.98 6.79
C ASP A 173 -4.03 14.53 6.20
N GLY A 174 -3.51 15.61 6.79
CA GLY A 174 -2.25 16.23 6.34
C GLY A 174 -1.02 15.36 6.62
N ALA A 175 -0.98 14.71 7.79
CA ALA A 175 0.07 13.79 8.16
C ALA A 175 0.16 12.60 7.20
N VAL A 176 -0.98 12.08 6.72
CA VAL A 176 -1.00 11.00 5.73
C VAL A 176 -0.40 11.43 4.40
N GLU A 177 -0.77 12.62 3.87
CA GLU A 177 -0.14 13.13 2.65
C GLU A 177 1.36 13.41 2.82
N GLU A 178 1.77 13.91 4.00
CA GLU A 178 3.18 14.11 4.30
C GLU A 178 3.94 12.78 4.36
N LEU A 179 3.40 11.75 5.03
CA LEU A 179 4.02 10.44 5.08
C LEU A 179 4.13 9.82 3.68
N LEU A 180 3.10 9.95 2.85
CA LEU A 180 3.14 9.49 1.46
C LEU A 180 4.25 10.18 0.66
N ARG A 181 4.37 11.51 0.77
CA ARG A 181 5.47 12.28 0.16
C ARG A 181 6.82 11.82 0.70
N TYR A 182 6.97 11.83 2.02
CA TYR A 182 8.23 11.60 2.72
C TYR A 182 8.78 10.20 2.46
N LEU A 183 7.92 9.18 2.48
CA LEU A 183 8.29 7.78 2.33
C LEU A 183 8.42 7.36 0.87
N SER A 184 7.49 7.78 0.00
CA SER A 184 7.49 7.46 -1.44
C SER A 184 7.82 5.99 -1.72
N VAL A 185 7.10 5.05 -1.06
CA VAL A 185 7.47 3.62 -1.04
C VAL A 185 7.63 3.01 -2.44
N ALA A 186 6.81 3.47 -3.40
CA ALA A 186 7.02 3.23 -4.82
C ALA A 186 8.03 4.25 -5.37
N LYS A 187 9.32 3.89 -5.31
CA LYS A 187 10.45 4.80 -5.53
C LYS A 187 10.61 5.31 -6.96
N THR A 188 10.27 4.49 -7.95
CA THR A 188 10.50 4.78 -9.37
C THR A 188 9.33 4.38 -10.25
N SER A 189 9.24 5.02 -11.41
CA SER A 189 8.31 4.68 -12.47
C SER A 189 9.05 4.66 -13.81
N LEU A 190 8.82 3.63 -14.63
CA LEU A 190 9.48 3.47 -15.92
C LEU A 190 8.58 3.89 -17.08
N ARG A 191 9.15 4.56 -18.08
CA ARG A 191 8.50 4.86 -19.36
C ARG A 191 9.45 4.53 -20.50
N VAL A 192 8.90 4.27 -21.68
CA VAL A 192 9.66 4.19 -22.93
C VAL A 192 9.18 5.31 -23.84
N ALA A 193 10.10 6.08 -24.38
CA ALA A 193 9.79 7.14 -25.34
C ALA A 193 9.28 6.50 -26.64
N LEU A 194 8.08 6.89 -27.10
CA LEU A 194 7.53 6.38 -28.37
C LEU A 194 7.99 7.20 -29.58
N VAL A 195 8.41 8.43 -29.32
CA VAL A 195 8.91 9.41 -30.27
C VAL A 195 10.01 10.21 -29.58
N ASP A 196 10.86 10.86 -30.36
CA ASP A 196 11.82 11.83 -29.82
C ASP A 196 11.07 12.93 -29.07
N ALA A 197 11.55 13.29 -27.88
CA ALA A 197 10.93 14.29 -27.02
C ALA A 197 11.99 15.16 -26.32
N GLU A 198 11.71 16.46 -26.20
CA GLU A 198 12.56 17.38 -25.42
C GLU A 198 12.05 17.54 -23.99
N VAL A 199 12.95 17.38 -23.01
CA VAL A 199 12.67 17.61 -21.58
C VAL A 199 13.85 18.34 -20.97
N GLY A 200 13.61 19.51 -20.38
CA GLY A 200 14.69 20.30 -19.75
C GLY A 200 15.82 20.68 -20.70
N GLY A 201 15.51 20.89 -21.98
CA GLY A 201 16.50 21.18 -23.03
C GLY A 201 17.34 19.98 -23.46
N GLN A 202 17.02 18.76 -23.02
CA GLN A 202 17.66 17.52 -23.44
C GLN A 202 16.73 16.72 -24.35
N THR A 203 17.27 16.11 -25.40
CA THR A 203 16.53 15.20 -26.29
C THR A 203 16.54 13.78 -25.72
N ILE A 204 15.36 13.20 -25.58
CA ILE A 204 15.13 11.78 -25.27
C ILE A 204 14.72 11.12 -26.57
N GLU A 205 15.56 10.22 -27.08
CA GLU A 205 15.30 9.52 -28.35
C GLU A 205 14.17 8.49 -28.21
N ALA A 206 13.46 8.24 -29.30
CA ALA A 206 12.49 7.17 -29.41
C ALA A 206 13.13 5.81 -29.06
N GLY A 207 12.44 5.01 -28.24
CA GLY A 207 12.92 3.73 -27.73
C GLY A 207 13.72 3.83 -26.43
N ALA A 208 14.16 5.03 -26.02
CA ALA A 208 14.86 5.20 -24.75
C ALA A 208 13.96 4.90 -23.54
N THR A 209 14.52 4.22 -22.54
CA THR A 209 13.88 4.02 -21.23
C THR A 209 14.15 5.23 -20.34
N VAL A 210 13.08 5.82 -19.82
CA VAL A 210 13.11 6.94 -18.87
C VAL A 210 12.70 6.42 -17.50
N VAL A 211 13.58 6.61 -16.51
CA VAL A 211 13.31 6.30 -15.11
C VAL A 211 12.92 7.58 -14.39
N LEU A 212 11.68 7.64 -13.91
CA LEU A 212 11.17 8.75 -13.11
C LEU A 212 11.39 8.43 -11.63
N SER A 213 12.27 9.17 -10.97
CA SER A 213 12.54 9.03 -9.54
C SER A 213 11.50 9.80 -8.73
N VAL A 214 10.51 9.08 -8.20
CA VAL A 214 9.41 9.63 -7.39
C VAL A 214 9.95 10.13 -6.05
N ASN A 215 10.86 9.36 -5.44
CA ASN A 215 11.51 9.75 -4.19
C ASN A 215 12.31 11.05 -4.33
N THR A 216 13.03 11.28 -5.44
CA THR A 216 13.73 12.55 -5.67
C THR A 216 12.75 13.69 -5.93
N ALA A 217 11.74 13.48 -6.77
CA ALA A 217 10.75 14.52 -7.07
C ALA A 217 9.97 14.96 -5.81
N ASN A 218 9.68 14.03 -4.89
CA ASN A 218 9.04 14.35 -3.61
C ASN A 218 9.98 14.99 -2.57
N ARG A 219 11.25 15.15 -2.92
CA ARG A 219 12.28 15.85 -2.13
C ARG A 219 12.84 17.08 -2.84
N ASP A 220 12.16 17.56 -3.89
CA ASP A 220 12.56 18.75 -4.65
C ASP A 220 12.48 20.02 -3.77
N PRO A 221 13.59 20.72 -3.51
CA PRO A 221 13.61 21.94 -2.71
C PRO A 221 12.91 23.13 -3.39
N GLU A 222 12.74 23.12 -4.72
CA GLU A 222 11.95 24.15 -5.42
C GLU A 222 10.45 23.98 -5.14
N ARG A 223 10.02 22.77 -4.78
CA ARG A 223 8.62 22.44 -4.51
C ARG A 223 8.27 22.37 -3.03
N PHE A 224 9.18 21.86 -2.19
CA PHE A 224 8.95 21.61 -0.77
C PHE A 224 10.07 22.23 0.09
N THR A 225 9.71 23.15 0.98
CA THR A 225 10.64 23.70 1.99
C THR A 225 11.13 22.60 2.93
N ASP A 226 12.43 22.56 3.24
CA ASP A 226 13.07 21.52 4.06
C ASP A 226 12.60 20.11 3.65
N PRO A 227 12.83 19.70 2.39
CA PRO A 227 12.18 18.53 1.80
C PRO A 227 12.53 17.21 2.50
N ASN A 228 13.67 17.17 3.18
CA ASN A 228 14.17 16.01 3.91
C ASN A 228 13.67 15.93 5.35
N ALA A 229 12.94 16.92 5.85
CA ALA A 229 12.29 16.87 7.15
C ALA A 229 10.89 16.26 7.01
N LEU A 230 10.52 15.42 7.99
CA LEU A 230 9.13 15.02 8.19
C LEU A 230 8.42 16.14 8.93
N ASP A 231 7.37 16.71 8.33
CA ASP A 231 6.53 17.74 8.96
C ASP A 231 5.05 17.41 8.78
N VAL A 232 4.41 16.84 9.80
CA VAL A 232 2.99 16.45 9.75
C VAL A 232 2.04 17.65 9.63
N ARG A 233 2.55 18.87 9.86
CA ARG A 233 1.80 20.12 9.69
C ARG A 233 1.99 20.73 8.30
N ARG A 234 2.80 20.12 7.44
CA ARG A 234 3.07 20.62 6.10
C ARG A 234 1.75 20.76 5.33
N SER A 235 1.42 22.01 5.01
CA SER A 235 0.31 22.33 4.14
C SER A 235 0.79 22.34 2.69
N GLY A 236 0.16 21.55 1.84
CA GLY A 236 0.48 21.51 0.41
C GLY A 236 0.48 20.10 -0.15
N GLY A 237 -0.54 19.75 -0.93
CA GLY A 237 -0.59 18.51 -1.69
C GLY A 237 0.33 18.54 -2.92
N GLY A 238 0.12 17.59 -3.83
CA GLY A 238 0.86 17.56 -5.10
C GLY A 238 2.19 16.80 -5.05
N HIS A 239 2.38 15.95 -4.04
CA HIS A 239 3.39 14.90 -4.10
C HIS A 239 3.05 13.90 -5.22
N LEU A 240 4.07 13.17 -5.68
CA LEU A 240 3.98 12.18 -6.75
C LEU A 240 3.99 10.73 -6.24
N ALA A 241 3.82 10.48 -4.94
CA ALA A 241 3.80 9.12 -4.36
C ALA A 241 2.75 8.19 -5.00
N PHE A 242 1.66 8.75 -5.55
CA PHE A 242 0.64 8.01 -6.31
C PHE A 242 0.83 8.11 -7.84
N GLY A 243 1.96 8.63 -8.31
CA GLY A 243 2.18 8.99 -9.70
C GLY A 243 1.27 10.12 -10.18
N HIS A 244 1.24 10.32 -11.49
CA HIS A 244 0.45 11.36 -12.15
C HIS A 244 -0.03 10.91 -13.54
N GLY A 245 -1.07 11.58 -14.05
CA GLY A 245 -1.65 11.32 -15.37
C GLY A 245 -2.54 10.08 -15.42
N ILE A 246 -2.65 9.48 -16.62
CA ILE A 246 -3.58 8.36 -16.85
C ILE A 246 -3.29 7.11 -16.01
N HIS A 247 -2.04 6.95 -15.56
CA HIS A 247 -1.58 5.85 -14.71
C HIS A 247 -1.51 6.20 -13.22
N GLN A 248 -2.04 7.36 -12.80
CA GLN A 248 -2.13 7.69 -11.37
C GLN A 248 -2.79 6.54 -10.59
N CYS A 249 -2.33 6.29 -9.37
CA CYS A 249 -2.75 5.16 -8.56
C CYS A 249 -4.28 5.10 -8.45
N LEU A 250 -4.85 3.96 -8.86
CA LEU A 250 -6.28 3.71 -8.80
C LEU A 250 -6.75 3.59 -7.34
N GLY A 251 -5.97 2.90 -6.51
CA GLY A 251 -6.25 2.64 -5.10
C GLY A 251 -5.93 3.79 -4.15
N GLN A 252 -5.54 4.97 -4.65
CA GLN A 252 -5.03 6.06 -3.81
C GLN A 252 -6.00 6.56 -2.73
N GLN A 253 -7.31 6.36 -2.93
CA GLN A 253 -8.32 6.75 -1.95
C GLN A 253 -8.47 5.68 -0.86
N LEU A 254 -8.33 4.40 -1.21
CA LEU A 254 -8.31 3.31 -0.25
C LEU A 254 -7.12 3.45 0.69
N ALA A 255 -5.90 3.58 0.13
CA ALA A 255 -4.67 3.72 0.90
C ALA A 255 -4.75 4.89 1.90
N ARG A 256 -5.32 6.03 1.47
CA ARG A 256 -5.55 7.17 2.37
C ARG A 256 -6.51 6.84 3.50
N VAL A 257 -7.64 6.17 3.24
CA VAL A 257 -8.58 5.79 4.31
C VAL A 257 -7.91 4.82 5.28
N GLU A 258 -7.21 3.80 4.76
CA GLU A 258 -6.48 2.82 5.57
C GLU A 258 -5.48 3.50 6.50
N MET A 259 -4.63 4.40 5.99
CA MET A 259 -3.65 5.12 6.81
C MET A 259 -4.30 6.03 7.86
N ARG A 260 -5.39 6.72 7.50
CA ARG A 260 -6.10 7.65 8.40
C ARG A 260 -6.81 6.95 9.54
N VAL A 261 -7.23 5.72 9.33
CA VAL A 261 -7.81 4.89 10.39
C VAL A 261 -6.71 4.23 11.21
N ALA A 262 -5.78 3.54 10.53
CA ALA A 262 -4.81 2.67 11.17
C ALA A 262 -3.79 3.43 12.03
N LEU A 263 -3.18 4.50 11.51
CA LEU A 263 -2.10 5.18 12.23
C LEU A 263 -2.58 5.84 13.53
N PRO A 264 -3.64 6.66 13.56
CA PRO A 264 -4.15 7.22 14.81
C PRO A 264 -4.60 6.15 15.80
N ALA A 265 -5.30 5.10 15.32
CA ALA A 265 -5.76 4.01 16.17
C ALA A 265 -4.61 3.27 16.86
N LEU A 266 -3.51 3.01 16.13
CA LEU A 266 -2.31 2.39 16.70
C LEU A 266 -1.73 3.21 17.86
N PHE A 267 -1.54 4.52 17.64
CA PHE A 267 -0.93 5.38 18.65
C PHE A 267 -1.87 5.74 19.81
N ALA A 268 -3.19 5.71 19.59
CA ALA A 268 -4.20 5.83 20.64
C ALA A 268 -4.25 4.57 21.50
N ARG A 269 -4.20 3.38 20.89
CA ARG A 269 -4.21 2.10 21.61
C ARG A 269 -2.94 1.86 22.42
N PHE A 270 -1.79 2.28 21.90
CA PHE A 270 -0.49 2.12 22.53
C PHE A 270 0.22 3.48 22.70
N PRO A 271 -0.14 4.29 23.71
CA PRO A 271 0.45 5.61 23.93
C PRO A 271 1.96 5.59 24.17
N THR A 272 2.49 4.49 24.72
CA THR A 272 3.92 4.30 25.04
C THR A 272 4.67 3.46 24.00
N LEU A 273 4.05 3.23 22.83
CA LEU A 273 4.65 2.50 21.71
C LEU A 273 6.01 3.11 21.33
N ARG A 274 7.02 2.25 21.24
CA ARG A 274 8.40 2.58 20.88
C ARG A 274 9.05 1.40 20.15
N LEU A 275 10.18 1.65 19.50
CA LEU A 275 10.98 0.57 18.92
C LEU A 275 11.52 -0.33 20.04
N ALA A 276 11.48 -1.65 19.83
CA ALA A 276 12.05 -2.63 20.75
C ALA A 276 13.56 -2.82 20.53
N VAL A 277 14.09 -2.24 19.45
CA VAL A 277 15.51 -2.25 19.07
C VAL A 277 15.95 -0.82 18.69
N PRO A 278 17.26 -0.52 18.70
CA PRO A 278 17.76 0.74 18.16
C PRO A 278 17.31 0.97 16.70
N PRO A 279 17.02 2.21 16.26
CA PRO A 279 16.53 2.49 14.91
C PRO A 279 17.38 1.92 13.77
N GLU A 280 18.70 1.87 13.95
CA GLU A 280 19.70 1.34 13.03
C GLU A 280 19.68 -0.19 12.90
N GLU A 281 19.11 -0.89 13.87
CA GLU A 281 18.95 -2.36 13.86
C GLU A 281 17.61 -2.80 13.24
N VAL A 282 16.73 -1.86 12.89
CA VAL A 282 15.47 -2.18 12.22
C VAL A 282 15.76 -2.75 10.83
N PRO A 283 15.36 -4.00 10.53
CA PRO A 283 15.68 -4.65 9.26
C PRO A 283 14.83 -4.04 8.14
N LEU A 284 15.45 -3.17 7.34
CA LEU A 284 14.83 -2.60 6.14
C LEU A 284 14.88 -3.59 4.97
N ARG A 285 13.98 -3.40 4.00
CA ARG A 285 14.07 -4.09 2.71
C ARG A 285 15.34 -3.65 1.96
N PRO A 286 15.98 -4.53 1.18
CA PRO A 286 17.17 -4.20 0.43
C PRO A 286 16.85 -3.13 -0.62
N GLU A 287 17.85 -2.32 -1.00
CA GLU A 287 17.67 -1.26 -2.00
C GLU A 287 17.21 -1.79 -3.36
N THR A 288 17.48 -3.07 -3.66
CA THR A 288 17.04 -3.75 -4.88
C THR A 288 15.56 -4.08 -4.90
N ALA A 289 14.86 -4.08 -3.76
CA ALA A 289 13.43 -4.34 -3.70
C ALA A 289 12.64 -3.24 -4.44
N ASP A 290 11.61 -3.61 -5.19
CA ASP A 290 10.80 -2.67 -5.97
C ASP A 290 10.10 -1.61 -5.09
N LEU A 291 9.68 -2.03 -3.89
CA LEU A 291 9.09 -1.17 -2.87
C LEU A 291 10.06 -0.98 -1.70
N TYR A 292 10.25 0.27 -1.30
CA TYR A 292 10.92 0.59 -0.05
C TYR A 292 10.05 0.16 1.13
N GLY A 293 10.65 -0.39 2.17
CA GLY A 293 9.88 -1.05 3.23
C GLY A 293 10.70 -1.47 4.44
N VAL A 294 9.99 -1.93 5.47
CA VAL A 294 10.55 -2.58 6.64
C VAL A 294 10.23 -4.07 6.56
N ARG A 295 11.22 -4.95 6.73
CA ARG A 295 10.99 -6.41 6.76
C ARG A 295 10.29 -6.83 8.04
N CYS A 296 10.75 -6.32 9.17
CA CYS A 296 10.20 -6.52 10.51
C CYS A 296 10.38 -5.22 11.29
N LEU A 297 9.34 -4.79 12.01
CA LEU A 297 9.40 -3.59 12.84
C LEU A 297 9.16 -3.97 14.30
N PRO A 298 10.23 -4.32 15.04
CA PRO A 298 10.12 -4.68 16.45
C PRO A 298 9.65 -3.48 17.26
N VAL A 299 8.51 -3.61 17.92
CA VAL A 299 7.93 -2.58 18.79
C VAL A 299 7.60 -3.15 20.16
N THR A 300 7.61 -2.27 21.15
CA THR A 300 7.23 -2.56 22.54
C THR A 300 6.43 -1.39 23.11
N TRP A 301 5.67 -1.64 24.16
CA TRP A 301 4.86 -0.64 24.87
C TRP A 301 4.71 -1.09 26.33
N ASP A 302 4.19 -0.19 27.16
CA ASP A 302 3.95 -0.47 28.57
C ASP A 302 2.57 -1.11 28.74
N ALA A 303 2.46 -2.09 29.65
CA ALA A 303 1.22 -2.84 29.90
C ALA A 303 0.14 -2.01 30.61
#